data_AF-A0A4R4E778-F1
#
_entry.id   AF-A0A4R4E778-F1
#
_cell.length_a   1.000
_cell.length_b   1.000
_cell.length_c   1.000
_cell.angle_alpha   90.00
_cell.angle_beta   90.00
_cell.angle_gamma   90.00
#
_symmetry.space_group_name_H-M   'P 1'
#
loop_
_entity.id
_entity.type
_entity.pdbx_description
1 polymer ?
#
loop_
_entity_poly.entity_id
_entity_poly.type
_entity_poly.pdbx_seq_one_letter_code
_entity_poly.pdbx_strand_id
1 'polypeptide(L)'
;MGFLSVLSMAQSLVKERVQVGETVIDATVGNGVDTQFLLRVVGVKGRVYGFDVQAAALESAAQRLSTEPAAGSVTLTLRSHDAMEA
;
A
#
# COMPACT_ATOMS: atom_id res chain seq x y z
N MET A 1 -18.36 6.17 23.27
CA MET A 1 -18.36 5.65 21.89
C MET A 1 -17.71 6.72 21.01
N GLY A 2 -16.54 6.46 20.43
CA GLY A 2 -15.83 7.42 19.57
C GLY A 2 -16.12 7.18 18.09
N PHE A 3 -15.99 8.22 17.27
CA PHE A 3 -16.06 8.09 15.82
C PHE A 3 -14.83 7.37 15.28
N LEU A 4 -14.98 6.70 14.12
CA LEU A 4 -13.83 6.16 13.40
C LEU A 4 -12.91 7.30 12.96
N SER A 5 -11.60 7.08 13.02
CA SER A 5 -10.65 7.99 12.39
C SER A 5 -10.83 7.95 10.86
N VAL A 6 -10.41 9.03 10.17
CA VAL A 6 -10.44 9.08 8.70
C VAL A 6 -9.63 7.92 8.10
N LEU A 7 -8.48 7.59 8.71
CA LEU A 7 -7.64 6.47 8.28
C LEU A 7 -8.40 5.14 8.38
N SER A 8 -9.03 4.88 9.53
CA SER A 8 -9.80 3.64 9.74
C SER A 8 -10.99 3.55 8.79
N MET A 9 -11.65 4.67 8.49
CA MET A 9 -12.74 4.71 7.52
C MET A 9 -12.23 4.39 6.10
N ALA A 10 -11.12 5.01 5.66
CA ALA A 10 -10.52 4.74 4.35
C ALA A 10 -10.12 3.26 4.20
N GLN A 11 -9.48 2.69 5.22
CA GLN A 11 -9.12 1.27 5.24
C GLN A 11 -10.34 0.34 5.21
N SER A 12 -11.47 0.71 5.84
CA SER A 12 -12.73 -0.05 5.73
C SER A 12 -13.23 -0.07 4.29
N LEU A 13 -13.28 1.11 3.65
CA LEU A 13 -13.76 1.24 2.27
C LEU A 13 -12.90 0.44 1.28
N VAL A 14 -11.58 0.41 1.45
CA VAL A 14 -10.69 -0.39 0.61
C VAL A 14 -10.96 -1.89 0.80
N LYS A 15 -11.10 -2.36 2.05
CA LYS A 15 -11.42 -3.76 2.35
C LYS A 15 -12.74 -4.23 1.75
N GLU A 16 -13.72 -3.35 1.63
CA GLU A 16 -15.02 -3.66 1.04
C GLU A 16 -14.97 -3.81 -0.49
N ARG A 17 -13.91 -3.30 -1.14
CA ARG A 17 -13.81 -3.25 -2.61
C ARG A 17 -12.76 -4.19 -3.18
N VAL A 18 -11.63 -4.34 -2.49
CA VAL A 18 -10.49 -5.13 -2.99
C VAL A 18 -10.69 -6.60 -2.70
N GLN A 19 -10.47 -7.44 -3.71
CA GLN A 19 -10.49 -8.89 -3.62
C GLN A 19 -9.07 -9.48 -3.51
N VAL A 20 -8.98 -10.67 -2.92
CA VAL A 20 -7.72 -11.42 -2.84
C VAL A 20 -7.22 -11.73 -4.25
N GLY A 21 -5.94 -11.44 -4.50
CA GLY A 21 -5.30 -11.63 -5.80
C GLY A 21 -5.34 -10.39 -6.71
N GLU A 22 -6.05 -9.33 -6.34
CA GLU A 22 -6.10 -8.12 -7.14
C GLU A 22 -4.79 -7.31 -7.10
N THR A 23 -4.69 -6.39 -8.05
CA THR A 23 -3.63 -5.39 -8.11
C THR A 23 -4.17 -4.05 -7.65
N VAL A 24 -3.48 -3.42 -6.71
CA VAL A 24 -3.84 -2.10 -6.16
C VAL A 24 -2.66 -1.14 -6.21
N ILE A 25 -2.93 0.15 -6.07
CA ILE A 25 -1.94 1.21 -6.12
C ILE A 25 -1.95 1.97 -4.79
N ASP A 26 -0.76 2.16 -4.23
CA ASP A 26 -0.49 3.15 -3.19
C ASP A 26 0.21 4.34 -3.85
N ALA A 27 -0.52 5.43 -4.04
CA ALA A 27 -0.02 6.60 -4.75
C ALA A 27 0.91 7.48 -3.89
N THR A 28 1.02 7.21 -2.59
CA THR A 28 1.76 8.01 -1.62
C THR A 28 2.31 7.12 -0.49
N VAL A 29 3.32 6.31 -0.82
CA VAL A 29 3.83 5.24 0.06
C VAL A 29 4.25 5.74 1.44
N GLY A 30 4.93 6.89 1.52
CA GLY A 30 5.46 7.42 2.76
C GLY A 30 6.30 6.37 3.51
N ASN A 31 5.96 6.11 4.78
CA ASN A 31 6.65 5.10 5.59
C ASN A 31 6.11 3.66 5.39
N GLY A 32 5.20 3.44 4.43
CA GLY A 32 4.68 2.13 4.05
C GLY A 32 3.54 1.57 4.91
N VAL A 33 2.89 2.37 5.77
CA VAL A 33 1.78 1.87 6.61
C VAL A 33 0.59 1.40 5.78
N ASP A 34 0.13 2.23 4.83
CA ASP A 34 -1.00 1.86 3.98
C ASP A 34 -0.61 0.80 2.94
N THR A 35 0.62 0.85 2.42
CA THR A 35 1.17 -0.22 1.57
C THR A 35 1.13 -1.58 2.28
N GLN A 36 1.53 -1.65 3.55
CA GLN A 36 1.48 -2.87 4.36
C GLN A 36 0.05 -3.36 4.54
N PHE A 37 -0.88 -2.45 4.82
CA PHE A 37 -2.30 -2.78 4.89
C PHE A 37 -2.81 -3.35 3.56
N LEU A 38 -2.50 -2.72 2.42
CA LEU A 38 -2.90 -3.17 1.09
C LEU A 38 -2.35 -4.57 0.78
N LEU A 39 -1.08 -4.84 1.10
CA LEU A 39 -0.45 -6.15 0.89
C LEU A 39 -1.16 -7.28 1.64
N ARG A 40 -1.70 -7.00 2.83
CA ARG A 40 -2.51 -7.96 3.59
C ARG A 40 -3.90 -8.16 2.97
N VAL A 41 -4.51 -7.09 2.44
CA VAL A 41 -5.84 -7.15 1.81
C VAL A 41 -5.79 -7.95 0.51
N VAL A 42 -4.81 -7.68 -0.37
CA VAL A 42 -4.69 -8.41 -1.64
C VAL A 42 -4.17 -9.83 -1.46
N GLY A 43 -3.50 -10.13 -0.34
CA GLY A 43 -2.98 -11.45 -0.01
C GLY A 43 -1.86 -11.93 -0.94
N VAL A 44 -1.37 -13.16 -0.72
CA VAL A 44 -0.15 -13.70 -1.36
C VAL A 44 -0.16 -13.73 -2.90
N LYS A 45 -1.34 -13.76 -3.52
CA LYS A 45 -1.49 -13.75 -4.99
C LYS A 45 -1.62 -12.34 -5.57
N GLY A 46 -1.79 -11.34 -4.72
CA GLY A 46 -2.02 -9.96 -5.12
C GLY A 46 -0.75 -9.16 -5.32
N ARG A 47 -0.93 -7.93 -5.81
CA ARG A 47 0.16 -7.00 -6.08
C ARG A 47 -0.16 -5.58 -5.65
N VAL A 48 0.83 -4.89 -5.10
CA VAL A 48 0.75 -3.47 -4.76
C VAL A 48 1.83 -2.72 -5.54
N TYR A 49 1.44 -1.68 -6.27
CA TYR A 49 2.38 -0.71 -6.84
C TYR A 49 2.40 0.53 -5.97
N GLY A 50 3.56 0.85 -5.40
CA GLY A 50 3.77 2.00 -4.54
C GLY A 50 4.56 3.10 -5.24
N PHE A 51 4.11 4.35 -5.12
CA PHE A 51 4.77 5.53 -5.64
C PHE A 51 5.10 6.52 -4.51
N ASP A 52 6.31 7.06 -4.54
CA ASP A 52 6.68 8.21 -3.73
C ASP A 52 7.77 9.01 -4.45
N VAL A 53 7.81 10.32 -4.21
CA VAL A 53 8.84 11.21 -4.77
C VAL A 53 10.11 11.21 -3.93
N GLN A 54 10.08 10.65 -2.72
CA GLN A 54 11.17 10.69 -1.77
C GLN A 54 11.83 9.31 -1.63
N ALA A 55 13.14 9.23 -1.91
CA ALA A 55 13.91 7.99 -1.76
C ALA A 55 13.89 7.48 -0.31
N ALA A 56 14.04 8.39 0.66
CA ALA A 56 14.01 8.05 2.08
C ALA A 56 12.68 7.44 2.54
N ALA A 57 11.56 7.85 1.93
CA ALA A 57 10.25 7.25 2.19
C ALA A 57 10.23 5.78 1.72
N LEU A 58 10.68 5.52 0.49
CA LEU A 58 10.74 4.17 -0.05
C LEU A 58 11.70 3.26 0.71
N GLU A 59 12.83 3.78 1.20
CA GLU A 59 13.75 3.03 2.07
C GLU A 59 13.07 2.64 3.39
N SER A 60 12.36 3.58 4.03
CA SER A 60 11.60 3.33 5.26
C SER A 60 10.49 2.31 5.03
N ALA A 61 9.76 2.42 3.92
CA ALA A 61 8.72 1.49 3.53
C ALA A 61 9.30 0.09 3.27
N ALA A 62 10.38 -0.02 2.50
CA ALA A 62 11.03 -1.31 2.22
C ALA A 62 11.47 -2.02 3.52
N GLN A 63 12.03 -1.28 4.48
CA GLN A 63 12.37 -1.82 5.80
C GLN A 63 11.13 -2.33 6.54
N ARG A 64 10.05 -1.54 6.60
CA ARG A 64 8.78 -1.97 7.24
C ARG A 64 8.24 -3.25 6.60
N LEU A 65 8.21 -3.29 5.27
CA LEU A 65 7.60 -4.38 4.51
C LEU A 65 8.42 -5.68 4.57
N SER A 66 9.73 -5.61 4.79
CA SER A 66 10.60 -6.79 4.95
C SER A 66 10.26 -7.69 6.13
N THR A 67 9.49 -7.19 7.10
CA THR A 67 9.21 -7.87 8.37
C THR A 67 7.95 -8.76 8.36
N GLU A 68 7.19 -8.78 7.25
CA GLU A 68 5.94 -9.54 7.13
C GLU A 68 6.12 -10.83 6.31
N PRO A 69 6.13 -12.01 6.95
CA PRO A 69 6.09 -13.28 6.24
C PRO A 69 4.66 -13.53 5.72
N ALA A 70 4.52 -13.62 4.39
CA ALA A 70 3.30 -14.02 3.65
C ALA A 70 2.25 -12.91 3.33
N ALA A 71 2.69 -11.81 2.74
CA ALA A 71 1.81 -10.84 2.10
C ALA A 71 1.95 -10.87 0.56
N GLY A 72 1.15 -10.08 -0.18
CA GLY A 72 1.27 -9.95 -1.64
C GLY A 72 2.64 -9.46 -2.10
N SER A 73 2.81 -9.30 -3.41
CA SER A 73 4.02 -8.70 -3.97
C SER A 73 3.94 -7.17 -3.97
N VAL A 74 5.05 -6.47 -3.74
CA VAL A 74 5.13 -5.00 -3.82
C VAL A 74 6.17 -4.56 -4.83
N THR A 75 5.89 -3.50 -5.57
CA THR A 75 6.87 -2.77 -6.39
C THR A 75 6.86 -1.31 -5.97
N LEU A 76 7.99 -0.83 -5.46
CA LEU A 76 8.17 0.57 -5.03
C LEU A 76 8.87 1.36 -6.14
N THR A 77 8.30 2.50 -6.50
CA THR A 77 8.77 3.36 -7.60
C THR A 77 9.07 4.75 -7.08
N LEU A 78 10.33 5.20 -7.26
CA LEU A 78 10.75 6.57 -6.96
C LEU A 78 10.30 7.52 -8.06
N ARG A 79 9.02 7.86 -8.01
CA ARG A 79 8.35 8.75 -8.97
C ARG A 79 7.06 9.26 -8.34
N SER A 80 6.63 10.43 -8.77
CA SER A 80 5.27 10.90 -8.49
C SER A 80 4.25 10.02 -9.23
N HIS A 81 3.10 9.79 -8.60
CA HIS A 81 2.00 9.03 -9.20
C HIS A 81 1.34 9.77 -10.38
N ASP A 82 1.57 11.08 -10.54
CA ASP A 82 1.06 11.85 -11.69
C ASP A 82 1.63 11.38 -13.03
N ALA A 83 2.79 10.72 -13.01
CA ALA A 83 3.46 10.18 -14.19
C ALA A 83 3.02 8.76 -14.54
N MET A 84 1.90 8.28 -13.99
CA MET A 84 1.28 7.02 -14.40
C MET A 84 0.65 7.16 -15.79
N GLU A 85 0.88 6.17 -16.65
CA GLU A 85 0.31 6.10 -18.00
C GLU A 85 -0.82 5.05 -18.04
N ALA A 86 -1.79 5.26 -18.94
CA ALA A 86 -2.99 4.42 -19.10
C ALA A 86 -2.82 3.32 -20.16
#